data_AF-A0A2P8VS61-F1
#
_entry.id   AF-A0A2P8VS61-F1
#
_cell.length_a   1.000
_cell.length_b   1.000
_cell.length_c   1.000
_cell.angle_alpha   90.00
_cell.angle_beta   90.00
_cell.angle_gamma   90.00
#
_symmetry.space_group_name_H-M   'P 1'
#
loop_
_entity.id
_entity.type
_entity.pdbx_description
1 polymer ?
#
loop_
_entity_poly.entity_id
_entity_poly.type
_entity_poly.pdbx_seq_one_letter_code
_entity_poly.pdbx_strand_id
1 'polypeptide(L)'
;MAKLAPTQIEQLQSIGAYLRQVRQEQGLSIDTLANQIFIRPALLQALESGQEAALPEPVFIQGFIRRYAEALGLDGQTIAKEFRVTPVEVVPSPDLVEQVHVNGAVKRPEPQPELRASAGFT
;
A
#
# COMPACT_ATOMS: atom_id res chain seq x y z
N MET A 1 -8.89 1.21 -24.33
CA MET A 1 -7.67 2.05 -24.33
C MET A 1 -6.63 1.36 -23.47
N ALA A 2 -5.38 1.26 -23.93
CA ALA A 2 -4.31 0.72 -23.10
C ALA A 2 -4.01 1.71 -21.96
N LYS A 3 -4.02 1.24 -20.71
CA LYS A 3 -3.81 2.08 -19.52
C LYS A 3 -2.34 2.41 -19.26
N LEU A 4 -1.43 1.60 -19.81
CA LEU A 4 0.01 1.71 -19.62
C LEU A 4 0.70 2.06 -20.94
N ALA A 5 1.75 2.87 -20.85
CA ALA A 5 2.68 3.11 -21.95
C ALA A 5 3.54 1.85 -22.22
N PRO A 6 4.09 1.66 -23.44
CA PRO A 6 4.92 0.50 -23.76
C PRO A 6 6.10 0.29 -22.81
N THR A 7 6.78 1.37 -22.42
CA THR A 7 7.86 1.34 -21.43
C THR A 7 7.39 0.87 -20.04
N GLN A 8 6.17 1.21 -19.64
CA GLN A 8 5.61 0.73 -18.37
C GLN A 8 5.28 -0.76 -18.43
N ILE A 9 4.88 -1.29 -19.59
CA ILE A 9 4.63 -2.72 -19.77
C ILE A 9 5.93 -3.50 -19.62
N GLU A 10 7.02 -3.05 -20.27
CA GLU A 10 8.35 -3.66 -20.13
C GLU A 10 8.85 -3.63 -18.68
N GLN A 11 8.70 -2.48 -18.00
CA GLN A 11 9.03 -2.32 -16.58
C GLN A 11 8.22 -3.27 -15.70
N LEU A 12 6.90 -3.34 -15.92
CA LEU A 12 6.01 -4.23 -15.18
C LEU A 12 6.41 -5.69 -15.36
N GLN A 13 6.72 -6.13 -16.57
CA GLN A 13 7.15 -7.51 -16.84
C GLN A 13 8.46 -7.84 -16.12
N SER A 14 9.45 -6.93 -16.18
CA SER A 14 10.74 -7.12 -15.51
C SER A 14 10.59 -7.18 -13.98
N ILE A 15 9.90 -6.21 -13.40
CA ILE A 15 9.67 -6.12 -11.95
C ILE A 15 8.83 -7.31 -11.46
N GLY A 16 7.76 -7.65 -12.19
CA GLY A 16 6.87 -8.75 -11.85
C GLY A 16 7.58 -10.10 -11.84
N ALA A 17 8.42 -10.36 -12.85
CA ALA A 17 9.23 -11.57 -12.92
C ALA A 17 10.24 -11.65 -11.76
N TYR A 18 10.89 -10.54 -11.42
CA TYR A 18 11.82 -10.46 -10.30
C TYR A 18 11.14 -10.74 -8.95
N LEU A 19 10.01 -10.08 -8.67
CA LEU A 19 9.26 -10.29 -7.42
C LEU A 19 8.72 -11.72 -7.30
N ARG A 20 8.25 -12.30 -8.41
CA ARG A 20 7.85 -13.72 -8.46
C ARG A 20 9.00 -14.63 -8.08
N GLN A 21 10.19 -14.41 -8.65
CA GLN A 21 11.37 -15.22 -8.37
C GLN A 21 11.71 -15.18 -6.88
N VAL A 22 11.83 -13.99 -6.29
CA VAL A 22 12.15 -13.83 -4.87
C VAL A 22 11.08 -14.47 -3.98
N ARG A 23 9.79 -14.30 -4.29
CA ARG A 23 8.71 -14.96 -3.55
C ARG A 23 8.85 -16.48 -3.57
N GLN A 24 9.14 -17.05 -4.74
CA GLN A 24 9.30 -18.49 -4.92
C GLN A 24 10.54 -19.02 -4.19
N GLU A 25 11.65 -18.29 -4.20
CA GLU A 25 12.86 -18.62 -3.44
C GLU A 25 12.61 -18.66 -1.92
N GLN A 26 11.71 -17.80 -1.42
CA GLN A 26 11.26 -17.81 -0.02
C GLN A 26 10.20 -18.89 0.28
N GLY A 27 9.75 -19.67 -0.72
CA GLY A 27 8.72 -20.70 -0.55
C GLY A 27 7.32 -20.15 -0.21
N LEU A 28 7.08 -18.85 -0.43
CA LEU A 28 5.81 -18.21 -0.12
C LEU A 28 4.80 -18.47 -1.24
N SER A 29 3.57 -18.87 -0.89
CA SER A 29 2.47 -18.93 -1.85
C SER A 29 1.96 -17.52 -2.17
N ILE A 30 1.34 -17.37 -3.34
CA ILE A 30 0.75 -16.08 -3.72
C ILE A 30 -0.41 -15.69 -2.81
N ASP A 31 -1.21 -16.66 -2.34
CA ASP A 31 -2.32 -16.45 -1.41
C ASP A 31 -1.82 -15.97 -0.03
N THR A 32 -0.74 -16.55 0.48
CA THR A 32 -0.13 -16.11 1.74
C THR A 32 0.31 -14.65 1.66
N LEU A 33 1.05 -14.30 0.60
CA LEU A 33 1.52 -12.94 0.40
C LEU A 33 0.36 -11.96 0.21
N ALA A 34 -0.62 -12.33 -0.63
CA ALA A 34 -1.83 -11.56 -0.88
C ALA A 34 -2.58 -11.21 0.41
N ASN A 35 -2.74 -12.19 1.31
CA ASN A 35 -3.36 -11.99 2.61
C ASN A 35 -2.54 -11.06 3.51
N GLN A 36 -1.21 -11.18 3.51
CA GLN A 36 -0.32 -10.33 4.31
C GLN A 36 -0.40 -8.85 3.91
N ILE A 37 -0.53 -8.55 2.61
CA ILE A 37 -0.55 -7.19 2.09
C ILE A 37 -1.94 -6.67 1.72
N PHE A 38 -3.00 -7.45 1.98
CA PHE A 38 -4.39 -7.09 1.68
C PHE A 38 -4.62 -6.71 0.20
N ILE A 39 -4.02 -7.47 -0.72
CA ILE A 39 -4.23 -7.33 -2.17
C ILE A 39 -4.78 -8.66 -2.71
N ARG A 40 -5.77 -8.61 -3.60
CA ARG A 40 -6.36 -9.83 -4.18
C ARG A 40 -5.30 -10.68 -4.89
N PRO A 41 -5.28 -12.02 -4.70
CA PRO A 41 -4.31 -12.90 -5.35
C PRO A 41 -4.26 -12.73 -6.88
N ALA A 42 -5.41 -12.55 -7.52
CA ALA A 42 -5.51 -12.34 -8.97
C ALA A 42 -4.72 -11.10 -9.45
N LEU A 43 -4.67 -10.02 -8.66
CA LEU A 43 -3.92 -8.82 -9.02
C LEU A 43 -2.40 -9.06 -8.86
N LEU A 44 -1.99 -9.82 -7.85
CA LEU A 44 -0.58 -10.20 -7.70
C LEU A 44 -0.14 -11.15 -8.81
N GLN A 45 -1.00 -12.08 -9.23
CA GLN A 45 -0.73 -12.96 -10.38
C GLN A 45 -0.59 -12.16 -11.68
N ALA A 46 -1.47 -11.18 -11.91
CA ALA A 46 -1.36 -10.27 -13.05
C ALA A 46 -0.07 -9.45 -13.00
N LEU A 47 0.33 -8.99 -11.82
CA LEU A 47 1.60 -8.27 -11.61
C LEU A 47 2.81 -9.18 -11.93
N GLU A 48 2.84 -10.41 -11.41
CA GLU A 48 3.92 -11.37 -11.66
C GLU A 48 4.05 -11.81 -13.12
N SER A 49 2.94 -11.82 -13.86
CA SER A 49 2.88 -12.21 -15.28
C SER A 49 2.97 -11.03 -16.24
N GLY A 50 3.01 -9.80 -15.73
CA GLY A 50 2.97 -8.58 -16.53
C GLY A 50 1.69 -8.41 -17.35
N GLN A 51 0.58 -8.97 -16.89
CA GLN A 51 -0.72 -8.94 -17.57
C GLN A 51 -1.45 -7.63 -17.27
N GLU A 52 -1.05 -6.56 -17.97
CA GLU A 52 -1.48 -5.18 -17.78
C GLU A 52 -2.98 -4.97 -17.91
N ALA A 53 -3.64 -5.75 -18.76
CA ALA A 53 -5.08 -5.65 -18.99
C ALA A 53 -5.92 -6.01 -17.75
N ALA A 54 -5.36 -6.80 -16.82
CA ALA A 54 -6.00 -7.20 -15.58
C ALA A 54 -5.67 -6.27 -14.39
N LEU A 55 -4.80 -5.28 -14.60
CA LEU A 55 -4.33 -4.38 -13.56
C LEU A 55 -5.11 -3.04 -13.54
N PRO A 56 -5.16 -2.37 -12.37
CA PRO A 56 -5.79 -1.06 -12.22
C PRO A 56 -4.92 0.07 -12.80
N GLU A 57 -5.22 1.32 -12.46
CA GLU A 57 -4.44 2.47 -12.92
C GLU A 57 -2.98 2.42 -12.44
N PRO A 58 -2.02 2.98 -13.21
CA PRO A 58 -0.58 2.89 -12.93
C PRO A 58 -0.17 3.30 -11.51
N VAL A 59 -0.83 4.31 -10.92
CA VAL A 59 -0.55 4.75 -9.54
C VAL A 59 -0.80 3.64 -8.51
N PHE A 60 -1.84 2.82 -8.70
CA PHE A 60 -2.13 1.68 -7.84
C PHE A 60 -1.14 0.54 -8.08
N ILE A 61 -0.78 0.29 -9.34
CA ILE A 61 0.24 -0.71 -9.69
C ILE A 61 1.56 -0.39 -8.97
N GLN A 62 2.00 0.87 -9.00
CA GLN A 62 3.21 1.30 -8.29
C GLN A 62 3.13 1.02 -6.78
N GLY A 63 1.97 1.32 -6.17
CA GLY A 63 1.72 1.02 -4.76
C GLY A 63 1.75 -0.49 -4.46
N PHE A 64 1.24 -1.32 -5.38
CA PHE A 64 1.27 -2.78 -5.24
C PHE A 64 2.70 -3.33 -5.32
N ILE A 65 3.49 -2.86 -6.30
CA ILE A 65 4.92 -3.22 -6.45
C ILE A 65 5.67 -2.95 -5.14
N ARG A 66 5.49 -1.75 -4.58
CA ARG A 66 6.11 -1.36 -3.32
C ARG A 66 5.73 -2.28 -2.18
N ARG A 67 4.43 -2.50 -1.92
CA ARG A 67 3.96 -3.33 -0.80
C ARG A 67 4.37 -4.79 -0.96
N TYR A 68 4.38 -5.30 -2.19
CA TYR A 68 4.86 -6.64 -2.50
C TYR A 68 6.34 -6.75 -2.11
N ALA A 69 7.18 -5.86 -2.61
CA ALA A 69 8.61 -5.85 -2.33
C ALA A 69 8.91 -5.70 -0.83
N GLU A 70 8.24 -4.79 -0.13
CA GLU A 70 8.35 -4.60 1.33
C GLU A 70 7.99 -5.90 2.08
N ALA A 71 6.95 -6.62 1.65
CA ALA A 71 6.54 -7.88 2.27
C ALA A 71 7.54 -9.03 2.05
N LEU A 72 8.35 -8.96 1.00
CA LEU A 72 9.48 -9.87 0.77
C LEU A 72 10.77 -9.44 1.50
N GLY A 73 10.75 -8.33 2.22
CA GLY A 73 11.93 -7.77 2.91
C GLY A 73 12.90 -7.00 2.00
N LEU A 74 12.43 -6.58 0.82
CA LEU A 74 13.22 -5.79 -0.14
C LEU A 74 13.01 -4.28 0.08
N ASP A 75 13.85 -3.45 -0.56
CA ASP A 75 13.61 -2.01 -0.66
C ASP A 75 12.50 -1.73 -1.69
N GLY A 76 11.25 -1.78 -1.23
CA GLY A 76 10.10 -1.55 -2.08
C GLY A 76 9.99 -0.13 -2.63
N GLN A 77 10.59 0.87 -1.99
CA GLN A 77 10.60 2.24 -2.51
C GLN A 77 11.50 2.36 -3.73
N THR A 78 12.66 1.69 -3.71
CA THR A 78 13.57 1.67 -4.86
C THR A 78 12.96 0.91 -6.03
N ILE A 79 12.42 -0.29 -5.79
CA ILE A 79 11.82 -1.12 -6.85
C ILE A 79 10.59 -0.41 -7.47
N ALA A 80 9.73 0.21 -6.66
CA ALA A 80 8.55 0.90 -7.18
C ALA A 80 8.87 2.15 -8.00
N LYS A 81 10.02 2.80 -7.78
CA LYS A 81 10.48 3.93 -8.59
C LYS A 81 10.88 3.52 -10.01
N GLU A 82 11.24 2.25 -10.22
CA GLU A 82 11.53 1.73 -11.55
C GLU A 82 10.27 1.73 -12.43
N PHE A 83 9.10 1.49 -11.83
CA PHE A 83 7.80 1.66 -12.50
C PHE A 83 7.41 3.14 -12.51
N ARG A 84 7.69 3.82 -13.63
CA ARG A 84 7.52 5.27 -13.74
C ARG A 84 6.04 5.61 -13.95
N VAL A 85 5.45 6.31 -13.00
CA VAL A 85 4.12 6.92 -13.14
C VAL A 85 4.28 8.42 -13.33
N THR A 86 3.57 8.99 -14.30
CA THR A 86 3.42 10.44 -14.36
C THR A 86 2.48 10.88 -13.25
N PRO A 87 2.80 11.94 -12.48
CA PRO A 87 1.87 12.48 -11.49
C PRO A 87 0.55 12.83 -12.18
N VAL A 88 -0.53 12.14 -11.81
CA VAL A 88 -1.88 12.59 -12.15
C VAL A 88 -2.19 13.70 -11.15
N GLU A 89 -2.50 14.90 -11.62
CA GLU A 89 -3.09 15.93 -10.75
C GLU A 89 -4.43 15.40 -10.26
N VAL A 90 -4.45 14.85 -9.05
CA VAL A 90 -5.68 14.41 -8.41
C VAL A 90 -6.37 15.68 -7.92
N VAL A 91 -7.22 16.27 -8.76
CA VAL A 91 -8.27 17.15 -8.25
C VAL A 91 -9.21 16.29 -7.41
N PRO A 92 -9.32 16.49 -6.09
CA PRO A 92 -10.28 15.74 -5.30
C PRO A 92 -11.66 15.99 -5.89
N SER A 93 -12.33 14.92 -6.31
CA SER A 93 -13.74 15.01 -6.68
C SER A 93 -14.53 15.37 -5.42
N PRO A 94 -15.42 16.39 -5.45
CA PRO A 94 -16.22 16.80 -4.30
C PRO A 94 -16.96 15.64 -3.62
N ASP A 95 -17.34 14.62 -4.40
CA ASP A 95 -18.08 13.45 -3.92
C ASP A 95 -17.27 12.57 -2.93
N LEU A 96 -15.93 12.61 -2.96
CA LEU A 96 -15.09 11.81 -2.06
C LEU A 96 -14.77 12.53 -0.74
N VAL A 97 -14.90 13.86 -0.68
CA VAL A 97 -14.66 14.63 0.57
C VAL A 97 -15.88 14.62 1.50
N GLU A 98 -17.08 14.30 1.01
CA GLU A 98 -18.32 14.42 1.77
C GLU A 98 -18.70 13.16 2.59
N GLN A 99 -17.98 12.04 2.45
CA GLN A 99 -18.27 10.81 3.20
C GLN A 99 -17.33 10.51 4.38
N VAL A 100 -16.39 11.40 4.71
CA VAL A 100 -15.66 11.32 5.99
C VAL A 100 -16.57 11.84 7.11
N HIS A 101 -17.53 11.02 7.53
CA HIS A 101 -18.25 11.23 8.79
C HIS A 101 -17.30 10.94 9.95
N VAL A 102 -16.56 11.95 10.40
CA VAL A 102 -15.82 11.92 11.67
C VAL A 102 -16.78 11.95 12.87
N ASN A 103 -17.47 10.84 13.12
CA ASN A 103 -18.23 10.68 14.36
C ASN A 103 -17.41 9.88 15.38
N GLY A 104 -16.65 10.61 16.21
CA GLY A 104 -15.95 10.03 17.35
C GLY A 104 -15.07 11.03 18.08
N ALA A 105 -15.68 11.86 18.93
CA ALA A 105 -14.98 12.73 19.85
C ALA A 105 -13.96 11.94 20.69
N VAL A 106 -12.67 12.11 20.41
CA VAL A 106 -11.62 11.75 21.38
C VAL A 106 -11.66 12.80 22.48
N LYS A 107 -12.45 12.55 23.53
CA LYS A 107 -12.29 13.29 24.79
C LYS A 107 -10.89 13.02 25.31
N ARG A 108 -10.05 14.05 25.35
CA ARG A 108 -8.81 14.04 26.13
C ARG A 108 -9.20 13.76 27.59
N PRO A 109 -8.63 12.77 28.30
CA PRO A 109 -8.90 12.61 29.72
C PRO A 109 -8.41 13.87 30.45
N GLU A 110 -9.29 14.49 31.22
CA GLU A 110 -8.93 15.60 32.12
C GLU A 110 -7.89 15.12 33.14
N PRO A 111 -6.83 15.91 33.42
CA PRO A 111 -5.87 15.55 34.45
C PRO A 111 -6.56 15.61 35.82
N GLN A 112 -6.54 14.49 36.55
CA GLN A 112 -7.07 14.41 37.91
C GLN A 112 -6.26 15.33 38.85
N PRO A 113 -6.91 16.09 39.76
CA PRO A 113 -6.20 16.94 40.70
C PRO A 113 -5.39 16.09 41.69
N GLU A 114 -4.11 16.43 41.83
CA GLU A 114 -3.20 15.81 42.78
C GLU A 114 -3.73 15.97 44.22
N LEU A 115 -3.97 14.84 44.90
CA LEU A 115 -4.31 14.80 46.31
C LEU A 115 -3.07 15.20 47.13
N ARG A 116 -2.90 16.49 47.39
CA ARG A 116 -2.00 16.96 48.45
C ARG A 116 -2.62 16.62 49.81
N ALA A 117 -2.20 15.49 50.36
CA ALA A 117 -2.38 15.18 51.77
C ALA A 117 -1.65 16.24 52.61
N SER A 118 -2.38 17.17 53.22
CA SER A 118 -1.90 17.93 54.37
C SER A 118 -2.27 17.16 55.63
N ALA A 119 -1.34 16.34 56.09
CA ALA A 119 -1.37 15.80 57.44
C ALA A 119 -1.28 16.96 58.43
N GLY A 120 -2.38 17.25 59.13
CA GLY A 120 -2.35 17.93 60.41
C GLY A 120 -1.91 16.93 61.46
N PHE A 121 -0.70 17.13 62.00
CA PHE A 121 -0.21 16.45 63.19
C PHE A 121 -0.16 17.47 64.33
N THR A 122 -0.55 17.00 65.51
CA THR A 122 -0.74 17.66 66.82
C THR A 122 -1.92 18.60 66.98
#